data_AF-A0A4S2DI95-F1
#
_entry.id   AF-A0A4S2DI95-F1
#
_cell.length_a   1.000
_cell.length_b   1.000
_cell.length_c   1.000
_cell.angle_alpha   90.00
_cell.angle_beta   90.00
_cell.angle_gamma   90.00
#
_symmetry.space_group_name_H-M   'P 1'
#
loop_
_entity.id
_entity.type
_entity.pdbx_description
1 polymer ?
#
loop_
_entity_poly.entity_id
_entity_poly.type
_entity_poly.pdbx_seq_one_letter_code
_entity_poly.pdbx_strand_id
1 'polypeptide(L)'
;MDYNDFLEELEEYIRNSDLSIGQAEILGATLNSLGYLIIAYGAKIDIYELLNDETNSDSAFRTFLLGQSIIALGYSILWVVSLNRLKTKRLENDYLERQNSLNAYRKVEISYLLSAFANFLRLEAFYELLVLKDEELKEEENEEE
;
A
#
# COMPACT_ATOMS: atom_id res chain seq x y z
N MET A 1 23.02 26.57 -23.41
CA MET A 1 21.58 26.36 -23.23
C MET A 1 21.00 27.70 -22.85
N ASP A 2 20.09 28.23 -23.65
CA ASP A 2 19.37 29.46 -23.29
C ASP A 2 18.46 29.18 -22.09
N TYR A 3 18.13 30.22 -21.33
CA TYR A 3 17.20 30.12 -20.20
C TYR A 3 15.82 29.64 -20.67
N ASN A 4 15.39 30.06 -21.87
CA ASN A 4 14.13 29.59 -22.46
C ASN A 4 14.18 28.09 -22.80
N ASP A 5 15.29 27.61 -23.38
CA ASP A 5 15.48 26.17 -23.65
C ASP A 5 15.41 25.35 -22.35
N PHE A 6 16.03 25.85 -21.27
CA PHE A 6 15.99 25.21 -19.96
C PHE A 6 14.57 25.13 -19.40
N LEU A 7 13.78 26.21 -19.51
CA LEU A 7 12.40 26.23 -19.04
C LEU A 7 11.53 25.24 -19.81
N GLU A 8 11.70 25.14 -21.13
CA GLU A 8 10.95 24.19 -21.97
C GLU A 8 11.27 22.74 -21.59
N GLU A 9 12.55 22.40 -21.41
CA GLU A 9 12.97 21.08 -20.94
C GLU A 9 12.42 20.75 -19.54
N LEU A 10 12.40 21.74 -18.64
CA LEU A 10 11.86 21.58 -17.29
C LEU A 10 10.35 21.33 -17.31
N GLU A 11 9.59 22.05 -18.13
CA GLU A 11 8.15 21.84 -18.28
C GLU A 11 7.85 20.45 -18.83
N GLU A 12 8.62 19.99 -19.82
CA GLU A 12 8.47 18.63 -20.35
C GLU A 12 8.81 17.57 -19.29
N TYR A 13 9.88 17.75 -18.52
CA TYR A 13 10.22 16.88 -17.41
C TYR A 13 9.09 16.81 -16.38
N ILE A 14 8.54 17.96 -15.98
CA ILE A 14 7.42 18.05 -15.03
C ILE A 14 6.18 17.34 -15.58
N ARG A 15 5.86 17.53 -16.86
CA ARG A 15 4.73 16.87 -17.53
C ARG A 15 4.89 15.35 -17.53
N ASN A 16 6.05 14.85 -17.91
CA ASN A 16 6.34 13.41 -17.96
C ASN A 16 6.34 12.81 -16.55
N SER A 17 6.84 13.54 -15.56
CA SER A 17 6.77 13.18 -14.15
C SER A 17 5.31 13.07 -13.68
N ASP A 18 4.47 14.07 -13.93
CA ASP A 18 3.06 14.06 -13.52
C ASP A 18 2.27 12.90 -14.17
N LEU A 19 2.57 12.55 -15.43
CA LEU A 19 1.99 11.37 -16.10
C LEU A 19 2.41 10.06 -15.40
N SER A 20 3.70 9.89 -15.12
CA SER A 20 4.23 8.71 -14.44
C SER A 20 3.68 8.58 -13.01
N ILE A 21 3.60 9.71 -12.28
CA ILE A 21 2.98 9.78 -10.95
C ILE A 21 1.53 9.30 -11.02
N GLY A 22 0.75 9.78 -12.01
CA GLY A 22 -0.64 9.36 -12.18
C GLY A 22 -0.80 7.86 -12.44
N GLN A 23 0.07 7.25 -13.26
CA GLN A 23 0.06 5.81 -13.51
C GLN A 23 0.40 5.00 -12.25
N ALA A 24 1.41 5.42 -11.50
CA ALA A 24 1.79 4.79 -10.24
C ALA A 24 0.71 4.94 -9.16
N GLU A 25 -0.01 6.06 -9.15
CA GLU A 25 -1.15 6.29 -8.25
C GLU A 25 -2.29 5.29 -8.52
N ILE A 26 -2.64 5.09 -9.80
CA ILE A 26 -3.61 4.08 -10.21
C ILE A 26 -3.16 2.68 -9.75
N LEU A 27 -1.89 2.33 -9.95
CA LEU A 27 -1.36 1.04 -9.51
C LEU A 27 -1.48 0.87 -7.99
N GLY A 28 -1.02 1.84 -7.21
CA GLY A 28 -1.09 1.79 -5.74
C GLY A 28 -2.53 1.67 -5.22
N ALA A 29 -3.45 2.45 -5.79
CA ALA A 29 -4.88 2.39 -5.43
C ALA A 29 -5.53 1.05 -5.83
N THR A 30 -5.16 0.50 -7.00
CA THR A 30 -5.67 -0.79 -7.49
C THR A 30 -5.19 -1.93 -6.61
N LEU A 31 -3.92 -1.93 -6.21
CA LEU A 31 -3.37 -2.93 -5.29
C LEU A 31 -4.09 -2.88 -3.95
N ASN A 32 -4.26 -1.70 -3.35
CA ASN A 32 -5.03 -1.57 -2.10
C ASN A 32 -6.45 -2.12 -2.24
N SER A 33 -7.14 -1.80 -3.34
CA SER A 33 -8.50 -2.29 -3.59
C SER A 33 -8.53 -3.82 -3.71
N LEU A 34 -7.59 -4.40 -4.46
CA LEU A 34 -7.44 -5.85 -4.60
C LEU A 34 -7.13 -6.52 -3.27
N GLY A 35 -6.23 -5.96 -2.48
CA GLY A 35 -5.87 -6.49 -1.17
C GLY A 35 -7.07 -6.49 -0.20
N TYR A 36 -7.90 -5.43 -0.20
CA TYR A 36 -9.14 -5.43 0.57
C TYR A 36 -10.17 -6.45 0.07
N LEU A 37 -10.25 -6.69 -1.25
CA LEU A 37 -11.10 -7.77 -1.78
C LEU A 37 -10.62 -9.16 -1.32
N ILE A 38 -9.31 -9.39 -1.25
CA ILE A 38 -8.73 -10.62 -0.73
C ILE A 38 -9.02 -10.78 0.77
N ILE A 39 -8.93 -9.70 1.56
CA ILE A 39 -9.34 -9.74 2.97
C ILE A 39 -10.83 -10.10 3.10
N ALA A 40 -11.70 -9.51 2.28
CA ALA A 40 -13.13 -9.86 2.27
C ALA A 40 -13.37 -11.32 1.89
N TYR A 41 -12.53 -11.89 1.02
CA TYR A 41 -12.56 -13.32 0.70
C TYR A 41 -12.05 -14.18 1.86
N GLY A 42 -10.97 -13.79 2.53
CA GLY A 42 -10.47 -14.45 3.74
C GLY A 42 -11.53 -14.52 4.84
N ALA A 43 -12.30 -13.45 5.04
CA ALA A 43 -13.42 -13.46 5.99
C ALA A 43 -14.55 -14.44 5.60
N LYS A 44 -14.74 -14.71 4.30
CA LYS A 44 -15.69 -15.75 3.87
C LYS A 44 -15.17 -17.16 4.15
N ILE A 45 -13.87 -17.38 3.98
CA ILE A 45 -13.23 -18.66 4.33
C ILE A 45 -13.38 -18.89 5.84
N ASP A 46 -13.04 -17.88 6.66
CA ASP A 46 -13.15 -17.93 8.12
C ASP A 46 -14.58 -18.31 8.58
N ILE A 47 -15.61 -17.66 8.01
CA ILE A 47 -17.01 -18.01 8.27
C ILE A 47 -17.31 -19.45 7.87
N TYR A 48 -16.80 -19.92 6.73
CA TYR A 48 -17.04 -21.28 6.27
C TYR A 48 -16.38 -22.32 7.17
N GLU A 49 -15.13 -22.09 7.60
CA GLU A 49 -14.40 -22.97 8.52
C GLU A 49 -15.16 -23.10 9.86
N LEU A 50 -15.62 -21.97 10.41
CA LEU A 50 -16.44 -21.95 11.64
C LEU A 50 -17.77 -22.68 11.51
N LEU A 51 -18.40 -22.67 10.32
CA LEU A 51 -19.68 -23.33 10.10
C LEU A 51 -19.57 -24.86 9.93
N ASN A 52 -18.39 -25.36 9.56
CA ASN A 52 -18.16 -26.78 9.29
C ASN A 52 -17.28 -27.46 10.35
N ASP A 53 -17.00 -26.79 11.48
CA ASP A 53 -16.06 -27.25 12.51
C ASP A 53 -14.67 -27.60 11.94
N GLU A 54 -14.26 -26.98 10.83
CA GLU A 54 -12.93 -27.12 10.23
C GLU A 54 -11.94 -26.14 10.91
N THR A 55 -11.96 -26.09 12.25
CA THR A 55 -11.11 -25.18 13.05
C THR A 55 -9.62 -25.49 12.93
N ASN A 56 -9.28 -26.63 12.31
CA ASN A 56 -7.90 -27.10 12.15
C ASN A 56 -7.27 -26.64 10.83
N SER A 57 -7.82 -25.58 10.23
CA SER A 57 -7.30 -24.94 9.01
C SER A 57 -6.65 -23.61 9.33
N ASP A 58 -5.65 -23.24 8.51
CA ASP A 58 -4.97 -21.94 8.53
C ASP A 58 -5.33 -21.09 7.29
N SER A 59 -6.24 -21.57 6.44
CA SER A 59 -6.52 -21.01 5.12
C SER A 59 -7.02 -19.56 5.18
N ALA A 60 -7.89 -19.24 6.16
CA ALA A 60 -8.31 -17.88 6.42
C ALA A 60 -7.13 -16.96 6.77
N PHE A 61 -6.26 -17.36 7.69
CA PHE A 61 -5.09 -16.58 8.11
C PHE A 61 -4.09 -16.37 6.96
N ARG A 62 -3.80 -17.41 6.17
CA ARG A 62 -2.96 -17.30 4.96
C ARG A 62 -3.55 -16.30 3.97
N THR A 63 -4.87 -16.32 3.79
CA THR A 63 -5.57 -15.40 2.90
C THR A 63 -5.53 -13.96 3.41
N PHE A 64 -5.72 -13.74 4.72
CA PHE A 64 -5.57 -12.41 5.32
C PHE A 64 -4.15 -11.86 5.16
N LEU A 65 -3.13 -12.68 5.41
CA LEU A 65 -1.73 -12.30 5.25
C LEU A 65 -1.41 -11.88 3.80
N LEU A 66 -1.91 -12.64 2.82
CA LEU A 66 -1.74 -12.30 1.40
C LEU A 66 -2.42 -10.96 1.05
N GLY A 67 -3.67 -10.78 1.48
CA GLY A 67 -4.41 -9.53 1.26
C GLY A 67 -3.69 -8.34 1.88
N GLN A 68 -3.22 -8.48 3.12
CA GLN A 68 -2.50 -7.40 3.80
C GLN A 68 -1.13 -7.10 3.17
N SER A 69 -0.43 -8.11 2.65
CA SER A 69 0.84 -7.91 1.94
C SER A 69 0.66 -7.01 0.71
N ILE A 70 -0.41 -7.23 -0.04
CA ILE A 70 -0.76 -6.42 -1.21
C ILE A 70 -1.14 -4.99 -0.80
N ILE A 71 -1.88 -4.81 0.31
CA ILE A 71 -2.21 -3.49 0.85
C ILE A 71 -0.95 -2.73 1.30
N ALA A 72 -0.02 -3.38 1.99
CA ALA A 72 1.23 -2.75 2.43
C ALA A 72 2.06 -2.26 1.22
N LEU A 73 2.10 -3.06 0.15
CA LEU A 73 2.75 -2.68 -1.11
C LEU A 73 2.05 -1.48 -1.78
N GLY A 74 0.71 -1.50 -1.85
CA GLY A 74 -0.07 -0.41 -2.45
C GLY A 74 0.11 0.92 -1.72
N TYR A 75 0.05 0.94 -0.38
CA TYR A 75 0.34 2.14 0.40
C TYR A 75 1.80 2.61 0.29
N SER A 76 2.77 1.70 0.15
CA SER A 76 4.17 2.06 -0.09
C SER A 76 4.33 2.79 -1.43
N ILE A 77 3.68 2.32 -2.49
CA ILE A 77 3.65 3.00 -3.79
C ILE A 77 2.99 4.37 -3.68
N LEU A 78 1.83 4.47 -3.01
CA LEU A 78 1.12 5.74 -2.83
C LEU A 78 1.94 6.76 -2.03
N TRP A 79 2.75 6.32 -1.06
CA TRP A 79 3.69 7.20 -0.39
C TRP A 79 4.76 7.74 -1.36
N VAL A 80 5.38 6.90 -2.18
CA VAL A 80 6.34 7.35 -3.21
C VAL A 80 5.70 8.32 -4.21
N VAL A 81 4.48 8.04 -4.66
CA VAL A 81 3.66 8.92 -5.51
C VAL A 81 3.50 10.30 -4.87
N SER A 82 3.12 10.34 -3.59
CA SER A 82 2.90 11.60 -2.88
C SER A 82 4.19 12.41 -2.67
N LEU A 83 5.32 11.74 -2.41
CA LEU A 83 6.65 12.35 -2.35
C LEU A 83 7.03 13.00 -3.68
N ASN A 84 6.84 12.29 -4.79
CA ASN A 84 7.18 12.80 -6.12
C ASN A 84 6.26 13.94 -6.53
N ARG A 85 4.97 13.86 -6.22
CA ARG A 85 4.02 14.95 -6.45
C ARG A 85 4.42 16.23 -5.70
N LEU A 86 4.83 16.12 -4.43
CA LEU A 86 5.35 17.27 -3.68
C LEU A 86 6.61 17.87 -4.33
N LYS A 87 7.54 17.03 -4.81
CA LYS A 87 8.76 17.50 -5.51
C LYS A 87 8.40 18.25 -6.79
N THR A 88 7.52 17.71 -7.62
CA THR A 88 7.08 18.36 -8.87
C THR A 88 6.44 19.73 -8.58
N LYS A 89 5.56 19.82 -7.59
CA LYS A 89 4.91 21.10 -7.23
C LYS A 89 5.88 22.12 -6.62
N ARG A 90 6.97 21.67 -6.01
CA ARG A 90 8.07 22.57 -5.60
C ARG A 90 8.81 23.13 -6.82
N LEU A 91 9.18 22.29 -7.78
CA LEU A 91 9.83 22.75 -9.02
C LEU A 91 8.96 23.75 -9.79
N GLU A 92 7.66 23.49 -9.90
CA GLU A 92 6.70 24.41 -10.51
C GLU A 92 6.66 25.78 -9.83
N ASN A 93 6.73 25.81 -8.49
CA ASN A 93 6.74 27.07 -7.76
C ASN A 93 8.06 27.83 -7.89
N ASP A 94 9.18 27.11 -7.84
CA ASP A 94 10.52 27.70 -7.82
C ASP A 94 10.94 28.24 -9.21
N TYR A 95 10.50 27.61 -10.30
CA TYR A 95 10.99 27.89 -11.66
C TYR A 95 9.91 28.30 -12.67
N LEU A 96 8.64 27.93 -12.46
CA LEU A 96 7.54 28.23 -13.39
C LEU A 96 6.54 29.25 -12.85
N GLU A 97 6.93 29.97 -11.79
CA GLU A 97 6.13 31.01 -11.12
C GLU A 97 4.72 30.55 -10.68
N ARG A 98 4.50 29.25 -10.51
CA ARG A 98 3.21 28.72 -10.05
C ARG A 98 3.06 28.93 -8.54
N GLN A 99 1.81 29.06 -8.08
CA GLN A 99 1.51 29.25 -6.66
C GLN A 99 0.78 28.04 -6.07
N ASN A 100 1.41 26.86 -6.12
CA ASN A 100 0.87 25.67 -5.50
C ASN A 100 1.00 25.72 -3.97
N SER A 101 -0.02 25.25 -3.24
CA SER A 101 0.04 25.11 -1.78
C SER A 101 0.89 23.90 -1.36
N LEU A 102 2.21 24.10 -1.20
CA LEU A 102 3.15 23.02 -0.82
C LEU A 102 2.79 22.36 0.53
N ASN A 103 2.15 23.10 1.44
CA ASN A 103 1.70 22.57 2.73
C ASN A 103 0.63 21.49 2.55
N ALA A 104 -0.33 21.67 1.63
CA ALA A 104 -1.34 20.66 1.35
C ALA A 104 -0.71 19.36 0.82
N TYR A 105 0.20 19.47 -0.14
CA TYR A 105 0.93 18.30 -0.68
C TYR A 105 1.79 17.61 0.39
N ARG A 106 2.42 18.37 1.28
CA ARG A 106 3.20 17.81 2.39
C ARG A 106 2.32 17.03 3.37
N LYS A 107 1.11 17.51 3.67
CA LYS A 107 0.15 16.77 4.50
C LYS A 107 -0.24 15.45 3.85
N VAL A 108 -0.54 15.44 2.54
CA VAL A 108 -0.86 14.19 1.82
C VAL A 108 0.31 13.20 1.89
N GLU A 109 1.54 13.67 1.71
CA GLU A 109 2.71 12.82 1.79
C GLU A 109 2.94 12.21 3.17
N ILE A 110 2.82 13.00 4.23
CA ILE A 110 2.92 12.50 5.61
C ILE A 110 1.78 11.49 5.89
N SER A 111 0.56 11.75 5.43
CA SER A 111 -0.57 10.82 5.63
C SER A 111 -0.33 9.47 4.95
N TYR A 112 0.24 9.44 3.75
CA TYR A 112 0.58 8.18 3.09
C TYR A 112 1.75 7.46 3.77
N LEU A 113 2.76 8.19 4.28
CA LEU A 113 3.82 7.61 5.10
C LEU A 113 3.26 6.90 6.34
N LEU A 114 2.39 7.59 7.09
CA LEU A 114 1.74 7.04 8.28
C LEU A 114 0.88 5.82 7.92
N SER A 115 0.19 5.87 6.79
CA SER A 115 -0.60 4.74 6.29
C SER A 115 0.27 3.54 5.94
N ALA A 116 1.42 3.75 5.29
CA ALA A 116 2.37 2.68 4.99
C ALA A 116 2.87 2.01 6.28
N PHE A 117 3.32 2.79 7.27
CA PHE A 117 3.73 2.26 8.58
C PHE A 117 2.63 1.46 9.28
N ALA A 118 1.41 2.00 9.33
CA ALA A 118 0.28 1.29 9.94
C ALA A 118 -0.02 -0.05 9.26
N ASN A 119 0.15 -0.12 7.94
CA ASN A 119 -0.09 -1.36 7.19
C ASN A 119 1.06 -2.37 7.28
N PHE A 120 2.29 -1.93 7.51
CA PHE A 120 3.40 -2.82 7.88
C PHE A 120 3.20 -3.42 9.28
N LEU A 121 2.77 -2.61 10.26
CA LEU A 121 2.41 -3.14 11.59
C LEU A 121 1.28 -4.16 11.51
N ARG A 122 0.25 -3.91 10.68
CA ARG A 122 -0.82 -4.88 10.46
C ARG A 122 -0.32 -6.14 9.74
N LEU A 123 0.65 -6.02 8.84
CA LEU A 123 1.26 -7.15 8.15
C LEU A 123 2.03 -8.06 9.13
N GLU A 124 2.84 -7.46 10.00
CA GLU A 124 3.54 -8.15 11.09
C GLU A 124 2.56 -8.90 12.00
N ALA A 125 1.49 -8.22 12.44
CA ALA A 125 0.47 -8.85 13.29
C ALA A 125 -0.23 -10.04 12.60
N PHE A 126 -0.57 -9.95 11.31
CA PHE A 126 -1.15 -11.12 10.60
C PHE A 126 -0.16 -12.27 10.45
N TYR A 127 1.13 -11.97 10.30
CA TYR A 127 2.16 -13.01 10.27
C TYR A 127 2.28 -13.71 11.63
N GLU A 128 2.30 -12.96 12.73
CA GLU A 128 2.30 -13.51 14.09
C GLU A 128 1.07 -14.40 14.34
N LEU A 129 -0.13 -13.96 13.93
CA LEU A 129 -1.35 -14.75 14.06
C LEU A 129 -1.29 -16.07 13.27
N LEU A 130 -0.71 -16.06 12.07
CA LEU A 130 -0.52 -17.29 11.28
C LEU A 130 0.45 -18.24 11.97
N VAL A 131 1.56 -17.75 12.51
CA VAL A 131 2.54 -18.58 13.22
C VAL A 131 1.93 -19.23 14.45
N LEU A 132 1.17 -18.46 15.24
CA LEU A 132 0.46 -18.99 16.41
C LEU A 132 -0.53 -20.09 16.01
N LYS A 133 -1.28 -19.88 14.92
CA LYS A 133 -2.21 -20.90 14.42
C LYS A 133 -1.47 -22.17 13.96
N ASP A 134 -0.37 -22.03 13.23
CA ASP A 134 0.47 -23.15 12.80
C ASP A 134 1.07 -23.93 13.99
N GLU A 135 1.29 -23.28 15.14
CA GLU A 135 1.74 -23.93 16.38
C GLU A 135 0.59 -24.70 17.06
N GLU A 136 -0.60 -24.10 17.19
CA GLU A 136 -1.80 -24.75 17.73
C GLU A 136 -2.13 -26.06 16.97
N LEU A 137 -2.06 -26.01 15.64
CA LEU A 137 -2.35 -27.19 14.80
C LEU A 137 -1.37 -28.35 15.02
N LYS A 138 -0.09 -28.04 15.27
CA LYS A 138 0.92 -29.07 15.54
C LYS A 138 0.76 -29.68 16.92
N GLU A 139 0.30 -28.92 17.91
CA GLU A 139 0.05 -29.46 19.25
C GLU A 139 -1.11 -30.45 19.20
N GLU A 140 -2.20 -30.12 18.51
CA GLU A 140 -3.35 -31.02 18.32
C GLU A 140 -2.98 -32.32 17.60
N GLU A 141 -2.18 -32.26 16.53
CA GLU A 141 -1.69 -33.47 15.83
C GLU A 141 -0.86 -34.40 16.75
N ASN A 142 -0.07 -33.84 17.67
CA ASN A 142 0.73 -34.63 18.60
C ASN A 142 -0.08 -35.22 19.77
N GLU A 143 -1.22 -34.63 20.13
CA GLU A 143 -2.12 -35.18 21.15
C GLU A 143 -3.00 -36.34 20.63
N GLU A 144 -3.17 -36.44 19.31
CA GLU A 144 -3.95 -37.51 18.65
C GLU A 144 -3.14 -38.78 18.30
N GLU A 145 -1.80 -38.77 18.40
CA GLU A 145 -0.89 -39.94 18.22
C GLU A 145 -0.64 -40.76 19.50
#